data_AF-A0A661I862-F1
#
_entry.id   AF-A0A661I862-F1
#
_cell.length_a   1.000
_cell.length_b   1.000
_cell.length_c   1.000
_cell.angle_alpha   90.00
_cell.angle_beta   90.00
_cell.angle_gamma   90.00
#
_symmetry.space_group_name_H-M   'P 1'
#
loop_
_entity.id
_entity.type
_entity.pdbx_description
1 polymer ?
#
loop_
_entity_poly.entity_id
_entity_poly.type
_entity_poly.pdbx_seq_one_letter_code
_entity_poly.pdbx_strand_id
1 'polypeptide(L)'
;MTMEIILPILAFSAILIILILFRKKLLSLFKSEPKLERRKRDDEEIQKAPQKQRPSKAKEVQREREKEEVQPKATTLKKDAKQQQEESKRAQIEKFKARRAAKEKALKQREEGNKAEVSERAEEAKRAEATKRVKEEEIATARKRATALEEKAKKRVVPTKELPKGVYPNFDNSRLLDMGLSQADADIFVQDLVVQIDDHIPQIEAAVKSKDYEEVEHLTHSIKGSATNLGTGGIADALVEYNTYCKTGKDDDILLAYLEILKTYQVKLKEQFS
;
A
#
# COMPACT_ATOMS: atom_id res chain seq x y z
N MET A 1 -40.53 26.93 -18.82
CA MET A 1 -39.37 26.02 -18.96
C MET A 1 -38.37 26.07 -17.79
N THR A 2 -38.41 27.06 -16.88
CA THR A 2 -37.41 27.15 -15.79
C THR A 2 -37.67 26.21 -14.60
N MET A 3 -38.91 25.79 -14.37
CA MET A 3 -39.28 24.91 -13.24
C MET A 3 -38.80 23.45 -13.40
N GLU A 4 -38.67 22.94 -14.63
CA GLU A 4 -38.28 21.54 -14.89
C GLU A 4 -36.79 21.27 -14.62
N ILE A 5 -35.96 22.31 -14.63
CA ILE A 5 -34.51 22.20 -14.37
C ILE A 5 -34.18 22.32 -12.87
N ILE A 6 -35.00 23.05 -12.10
CA ILE A 6 -34.74 23.29 -10.68
C ILE A 6 -34.97 22.02 -9.83
N LEU A 7 -35.99 21.23 -10.17
CA LEU A 7 -36.35 20.01 -9.43
C LEU A 7 -35.22 18.94 -9.42
N PRO A 8 -34.56 18.59 -10.55
CA PRO A 8 -33.48 17.60 -10.54
C PRO A 8 -32.21 18.11 -9.83
N ILE A 9 -31.92 19.42 -9.87
CA ILE A 9 -30.79 20.01 -9.15
C ILE A 9 -30.99 19.87 -7.63
N LEU A 10 -32.20 20.16 -7.14
CA LEU A 10 -32.53 19.98 -5.73
C LEU A 10 -32.47 18.51 -5.31
N ALA A 11 -32.99 17.59 -6.13
CA ALA A 11 -32.90 16.15 -5.86
C ALA A 11 -31.45 15.66 -5.79
N PHE A 12 -30.58 16.11 -6.70
CA PHE A 12 -29.16 15.74 -6.70
C PHE A 12 -28.43 16.28 -5.46
N SER A 13 -28.73 17.53 -5.05
CA SER A 13 -28.14 18.12 -3.84
C SER A 13 -28.51 17.34 -2.57
N ALA A 14 -29.76 16.86 -2.48
CA ALA A 14 -30.23 16.09 -1.33
C ALA A 14 -29.53 14.72 -1.24
N ILE A 15 -29.35 14.03 -2.38
CA ILE A 15 -28.63 12.74 -2.44
C ILE A 15 -27.16 12.91 -2.02
N LEU A 16 -26.50 13.98 -2.47
CA LEU A 16 -25.12 14.27 -2.12
C LEU A 16 -24.95 14.49 -0.60
N ILE A 17 -25.86 15.23 0.02
CA ILE A 17 -25.86 15.47 1.48
C ILE A 17 -26.02 14.14 2.24
N ILE A 18 -26.94 13.27 1.81
CA ILE A 18 -27.15 11.94 2.42
C ILE A 18 -25.86 11.09 2.35
N LEU A 19 -25.18 11.07 1.20
CA LEU A 19 -23.93 10.33 1.03
C LEU A 19 -22.80 10.85 1.93
N ILE A 20 -22.69 12.17 2.11
CA ILE A 20 -21.69 12.79 3.00
C ILE A 20 -21.97 12.39 4.46
N LEU A 21 -23.23 12.41 4.89
CA LEU A 21 -23.63 12.00 6.24
C LEU A 21 -23.39 10.51 6.46
N PHE A 22 -23.72 9.66 5.47
CA PHE A 22 -23.48 8.23 5.52
C PHE A 22 -21.99 7.92 5.63
N ARG A 23 -21.13 8.57 4.84
CA ARG A 23 -19.66 8.40 4.90
C ARG A 23 -19.09 8.78 6.26
N LYS A 24 -19.55 9.89 6.87
CA LYS A 24 -19.13 10.28 8.23
C LYS A 24 -19.51 9.22 9.26
N LYS A 25 -20.72 8.66 9.17
CA LYS A 25 -21.18 7.60 10.08
C LYS A 25 -20.41 6.30 9.86
N LEU A 26 -20.11 5.94 8.62
CA LEU A 26 -19.30 4.76 8.30
C LEU A 26 -17.88 4.88 8.84
N LEU A 27 -17.24 6.04 8.67
CA LEU A 27 -15.92 6.31 9.24
C LEU A 27 -15.91 6.32 10.78
N SER A 28 -17.03 6.68 11.42
CA SER A 28 -17.15 6.58 12.89
C SER A 28 -17.19 5.13 13.39
N LEU A 29 -17.73 4.19 12.60
CA LEU A 29 -17.75 2.77 12.95
C LEU A 29 -16.37 2.10 12.80
N PHE A 30 -15.51 2.63 11.94
CA PHE A 30 -14.16 2.09 11.70
C PHE A 30 -13.06 2.70 12.59
N LYS A 31 -13.39 3.67 13.46
CA LYS A 31 -12.50 4.07 14.56
C LYS A 31 -12.62 3.06 15.70
N SER A 32 -12.20 1.82 15.44
CA SER A 32 -11.92 0.89 16.52
C SER A 32 -10.71 1.41 17.30
N GLU A 33 -10.87 1.56 18.61
CA GLU A 33 -9.79 1.95 19.51
C GLU A 33 -8.60 0.98 19.34
N PRO A 34 -7.37 1.46 19.16
CA PRO A 34 -6.20 0.60 19.17
C PRO A 34 -6.07 -0.01 20.57
N LYS A 35 -6.44 -1.30 20.71
CA LYS A 35 -6.16 -2.11 21.89
C LYS A 35 -4.66 -2.27 22.05
N LEU A 36 -4.05 -1.34 22.79
CA LEU A 36 -2.64 -1.33 23.15
C LEU A 36 -2.50 -1.51 24.66
N GLU A 37 -2.85 -2.71 25.13
CA GLU A 37 -2.65 -3.21 26.50
C GLU A 37 -2.80 -4.75 26.41
N ARG A 38 -1.93 -5.64 26.87
CA ARG A 38 -0.72 -5.62 27.72
C ARG A 38 0.12 -6.83 27.32
N ARG A 39 1.40 -6.64 27.00
CA ARG A 39 2.44 -7.69 27.11
C ARG A 39 3.52 -7.16 28.05
N LYS A 40 3.26 -7.32 29.34
CA LYS A 40 4.23 -7.24 30.45
C LYS A 40 3.79 -8.22 31.53
N ARG A 41 3.91 -9.50 31.22
CA ARG A 41 4.19 -10.58 32.16
C ARG A 41 5.23 -11.44 31.45
N ASP A 42 6.13 -12.03 32.22
CA ASP A 42 7.16 -13.01 31.80
C ASP A 42 8.62 -12.58 32.03
N ASP A 43 8.91 -11.58 32.88
CA ASP A 43 10.31 -11.27 33.27
C ASP A 43 10.60 -11.32 34.78
N GLU A 44 9.70 -11.86 35.61
CA GLU A 44 9.91 -11.89 37.08
C GLU A 44 9.66 -13.26 37.70
N GLU A 45 10.24 -14.33 37.15
CA GLU A 45 10.24 -15.63 37.85
C GLU A 45 11.42 -16.55 37.51
N ILE A 46 12.66 -16.03 37.55
CA ILE A 46 13.86 -16.89 37.57
C ILE A 46 14.93 -16.32 38.53
N GLN A 47 14.67 -16.37 39.84
CA GLN A 47 15.74 -16.29 40.85
C GLN A 47 15.41 -17.08 42.12
N LYS A 48 15.24 -18.41 42.05
CA LYS A 48 15.44 -19.30 43.22
C LYS A 48 15.99 -20.66 42.78
N ALA A 49 17.30 -20.73 42.54
CA ALA A 49 18.03 -21.99 42.49
C ALA A 49 18.43 -22.40 43.93
N PRO A 50 18.10 -23.61 44.42
CA PRO A 50 18.57 -24.06 45.71
C PRO A 50 20.06 -24.42 45.66
N GLN A 51 20.83 -23.82 46.59
CA GLN A 51 22.24 -24.09 46.83
C GLN A 51 22.49 -25.58 47.12
N LYS A 52 23.45 -26.17 46.40
CA LYS A 52 24.07 -27.47 46.70
C LYS A 52 24.71 -27.45 48.08
N GLN A 53 24.11 -28.16 49.04
CA GLN A 53 24.78 -28.52 50.28
C GLN A 53 25.87 -29.57 50.01
N ARG A 54 27.08 -29.28 50.49
CA ARG A 54 28.23 -30.19 50.52
C ARG A 54 27.98 -31.29 51.57
N PRO A 55 28.29 -32.57 51.32
CA PRO A 55 28.34 -33.56 52.38
C PRO A 55 29.60 -33.34 53.24
N SER A 56 29.38 -32.99 54.51
CA SER A 56 30.41 -32.88 55.54
C SER A 56 30.91 -34.27 55.94
N LYS A 57 32.24 -34.42 55.96
CA LYS A 57 32.96 -35.46 56.70
C LYS A 57 32.62 -35.34 58.18
N ALA A 58 32.09 -36.40 58.81
CA ALA A 58 32.16 -36.61 60.26
C ALA A 58 31.63 -38.00 60.66
N LYS A 59 32.34 -38.64 61.60
CA LYS A 59 32.05 -39.88 62.36
C LYS A 59 32.25 -41.18 61.58
N GLU A 60 33.27 -42.00 61.77
CA GLU A 60 34.24 -42.25 62.85
C GLU A 60 33.68 -42.43 64.28
N VAL A 61 33.96 -43.62 64.81
CA VAL A 61 33.91 -44.06 66.22
C VAL A 61 32.57 -44.63 66.74
N GLN A 62 32.72 -45.77 67.44
CA GLN A 62 31.80 -46.56 68.28
C GLN A 62 31.13 -47.74 67.54
N ARG A 63 31.25 -49.00 67.97
CA ARG A 63 31.59 -49.54 69.30
C ARG A 63 32.11 -50.98 69.16
N GLU A 64 33.16 -51.25 69.89
CA GLU A 64 33.59 -52.59 70.30
C GLU A 64 32.67 -53.15 71.40
N ARG A 65 32.78 -54.47 71.59
CA ARG A 65 32.42 -55.30 72.76
C ARG A 65 30.98 -55.83 72.80
N GLU A 66 30.85 -57.12 72.55
CA GLU A 66 30.64 -58.10 73.62
C GLU A 66 31.16 -59.48 73.18
N LYS A 67 32.12 -60.00 73.96
CA LYS A 67 32.48 -61.43 74.06
C LYS A 67 31.45 -62.07 74.99
N GLU A 68 30.97 -63.27 74.76
CA GLU A 68 31.39 -64.58 75.32
C GLU A 68 30.09 -65.42 75.32
N GLU A 69 29.99 -66.73 75.20
CA GLU A 69 30.84 -67.90 75.12
C GLU A 69 29.89 -69.04 74.67
N VAL A 70 30.44 -70.19 74.23
CA VAL A 70 29.91 -71.57 74.31
C VAL A 70 30.16 -72.35 73.00
N GLN A 71 31.11 -73.28 73.11
CA GLN A 71 31.50 -74.33 72.18
C GLN A 71 30.45 -75.49 72.14
N PRO A 72 30.74 -76.67 71.55
CA PRO A 72 31.05 -76.96 70.15
C PRO A 72 30.08 -78.05 69.61
N LYS A 73 29.78 -78.06 68.30
CA LYS A 73 29.31 -79.29 67.61
C LYS A 73 29.31 -79.12 66.09
N ALA A 74 29.53 -80.24 65.42
CA ALA A 74 29.23 -80.51 64.01
C ALA A 74 30.25 -80.04 62.96
N THR A 75 31.30 -80.84 62.84
CA THR A 75 32.24 -80.97 61.72
C THR A 75 31.61 -81.45 60.39
N THR A 76 30.28 -81.38 60.23
CA THR A 76 29.54 -81.80 59.02
C THR A 76 28.76 -80.67 58.31
N LEU A 77 28.90 -79.40 58.74
CA LEU A 77 28.24 -78.23 58.11
C LEU A 77 29.15 -77.38 57.19
N LYS A 78 30.45 -77.68 57.10
CA LYS A 78 31.42 -76.85 56.32
C LYS A 78 31.32 -77.01 54.80
N LYS A 79 30.71 -78.08 54.29
CA LYS A 79 30.47 -78.24 52.84
C LYS A 79 29.28 -77.39 52.38
N ASP A 80 28.18 -77.40 53.11
CA ASP A 80 26.97 -76.64 52.75
C ASP A 80 27.18 -75.13 52.93
N ALA A 81 27.93 -74.70 53.95
CA ALA A 81 28.28 -73.29 54.14
C ALA A 81 29.18 -72.75 53.01
N LYS A 82 30.11 -73.57 52.50
CA LYS A 82 30.98 -73.17 51.37
C LYS A 82 30.18 -73.09 50.06
N GLN A 83 29.22 -73.99 49.87
CA GLN A 83 28.34 -73.99 48.70
C GLN A 83 27.36 -72.81 48.71
N GLN A 84 26.76 -72.48 49.86
CA GLN A 84 25.95 -71.27 50.03
C GLN A 84 26.78 -69.97 49.85
N GLN A 85 28.04 -69.98 50.24
CA GLN A 85 28.93 -68.83 50.04
C GLN A 85 29.32 -68.64 48.56
N GLU A 86 29.48 -69.72 47.80
CA GLU A 86 29.71 -69.65 46.35
C GLU A 86 28.45 -69.23 45.58
N GLU A 87 27.27 -69.74 45.95
CA GLU A 87 26.00 -69.32 45.35
C GLU A 87 25.68 -67.85 45.62
N SER A 88 25.89 -67.37 46.84
CA SER A 88 25.70 -65.95 47.17
C SER A 88 26.68 -65.03 46.43
N LYS A 89 27.94 -65.46 46.24
CA LYS A 89 28.91 -64.73 45.40
C LYS A 89 28.49 -64.71 43.93
N ARG A 90 28.00 -65.82 43.39
CA ARG A 90 27.48 -65.88 42.00
C ARG A 90 26.27 -64.97 41.82
N ALA A 91 25.32 -64.99 42.76
CA ALA A 91 24.15 -64.12 42.75
C ALA A 91 24.54 -62.62 42.88
N GLN A 92 25.55 -62.28 43.67
CA GLN A 92 26.08 -60.92 43.75
C GLN A 92 26.76 -60.48 42.45
N ILE A 93 27.54 -61.35 41.81
CA ILE A 93 28.19 -61.07 40.53
C ILE A 93 27.13 -60.87 39.43
N GLU A 94 26.09 -61.70 39.37
CA GLU A 94 24.99 -61.51 38.43
C GLU A 94 24.23 -60.20 38.68
N LYS A 95 23.89 -59.89 39.93
CA LYS A 95 23.27 -58.59 40.28
C LYS A 95 24.14 -57.40 39.88
N PHE A 96 25.46 -57.51 40.03
CA PHE A 96 26.39 -56.47 39.62
C PHE A 96 26.48 -56.32 38.10
N LYS A 97 26.53 -57.44 37.35
CA LYS A 97 26.49 -57.45 35.88
C LYS A 97 25.18 -56.87 35.34
N ALA A 98 24.04 -57.26 35.90
CA ALA A 98 22.73 -56.73 35.54
C ALA A 98 22.62 -55.22 35.81
N ARG A 99 23.11 -54.75 36.98
CA ARG A 99 23.12 -53.32 37.32
C ARG A 99 24.03 -52.50 36.39
N ARG A 100 25.18 -53.06 35.99
CA ARG A 100 26.09 -52.39 35.03
C ARG A 100 25.47 -52.30 33.63
N ALA A 101 24.84 -53.37 33.15
CA ALA A 101 24.13 -53.38 31.87
C ALA A 101 22.93 -52.41 31.86
N ALA A 102 22.16 -52.35 32.95
CA ALA A 102 21.05 -51.40 33.08
C ALA A 102 21.54 -49.94 33.09
N LYS A 103 22.65 -49.67 33.79
CA LYS A 103 23.26 -48.33 33.84
C LYS A 103 23.81 -47.89 32.49
N GLU A 104 24.40 -48.80 31.70
CA GLU A 104 24.88 -48.51 30.34
C GLU A 104 23.73 -48.23 29.38
N LYS A 105 22.64 -49.02 29.44
CA LYS A 105 21.42 -48.76 28.64
C LYS A 105 20.79 -47.40 28.98
N ALA A 106 20.71 -47.05 30.26
CA ALA A 106 20.19 -45.76 30.70
C ALA A 106 21.08 -44.57 30.25
N LEU A 107 22.41 -44.78 30.16
CA LEU A 107 23.33 -43.75 29.67
C LEU A 107 23.14 -43.49 28.17
N LYS A 108 23.05 -44.56 27.36
CA LYS A 108 22.82 -44.46 25.91
C LYS A 108 21.48 -43.78 25.59
N GLN A 109 20.41 -44.13 26.31
CA GLN A 109 19.11 -43.47 26.14
C GLN A 109 19.15 -41.97 26.49
N ARG A 110 19.96 -41.57 27.48
CA ARG A 110 20.16 -40.15 27.82
C ARG A 110 20.96 -39.40 26.76
N GLU A 111 21.98 -40.03 26.20
CA GLU A 111 22.79 -39.43 25.13
C GLU A 111 21.98 -39.24 23.85
N GLU A 112 21.14 -40.22 23.48
CA GLU A 112 20.23 -40.12 22.34
C GLU A 112 19.15 -39.04 22.56
N GLY A 113 18.55 -38.98 23.76
CA GLY A 113 17.58 -37.94 24.12
C GLY A 113 18.18 -36.53 24.08
N ASN A 114 19.38 -36.33 24.64
CA ASN A 114 20.06 -35.04 24.59
C ASN A 114 20.44 -34.64 23.16
N LYS A 115 20.84 -35.59 22.30
CA LYS A 115 21.19 -35.31 20.91
C LYS A 115 19.96 -34.89 20.10
N ALA A 116 18.80 -35.50 20.34
CA ALA A 116 17.53 -35.10 19.74
C ALA A 116 17.11 -33.69 20.18
N GLU A 117 17.15 -33.40 21.48
CA GLU A 117 16.75 -32.09 22.03
C GLU A 117 17.66 -30.94 21.53
N VAL A 118 18.97 -31.19 21.43
CA VAL A 118 19.91 -30.20 20.87
C VAL A 118 19.65 -29.95 19.38
N SER A 119 19.30 -31.00 18.62
CA SER A 119 18.95 -30.86 17.21
C SER A 119 17.66 -30.07 17.00
N GLU A 120 16.64 -30.31 17.82
CA GLU A 120 15.34 -29.62 17.74
C GLU A 120 15.47 -28.13 18.09
N ARG A 121 16.21 -27.80 19.15
CA ARG A 121 16.49 -26.40 19.52
C ARG A 121 17.30 -25.66 18.45
N ALA A 122 18.21 -26.35 17.76
CA ALA A 122 18.98 -25.75 16.66
C ALA A 122 18.12 -25.47 15.41
N GLU A 123 17.17 -26.36 15.09
CA GLU A 123 16.17 -26.15 14.03
C GLU A 123 15.25 -24.96 14.36
N GLU A 124 14.75 -24.89 15.59
CA GLU A 124 13.84 -23.84 16.02
C GLU A 124 14.50 -22.44 16.01
N ALA A 125 15.77 -22.36 16.44
CA ALA A 125 16.56 -21.15 16.35
C ALA A 125 16.75 -20.68 14.90
N LYS A 126 17.02 -21.59 13.96
CA LYS A 126 17.14 -21.27 12.52
C LYS A 126 15.82 -20.76 11.95
N ARG A 127 14.69 -21.35 12.32
CA ARG A 127 13.35 -20.90 11.88
C ARG A 127 13.02 -19.51 12.45
N ALA A 128 13.34 -19.26 13.71
CA ALA A 128 13.15 -17.96 14.33
C ALA A 128 13.99 -16.86 13.66
N GLU A 129 15.25 -17.16 13.29
CA GLU A 129 16.11 -16.22 12.57
C GLU A 129 15.62 -15.95 11.15
N ALA A 130 15.20 -16.99 10.42
CA ALA A 130 14.61 -16.84 9.08
C ALA A 130 13.36 -15.95 9.11
N THR A 131 12.51 -16.13 10.12
CA THR A 131 11.28 -15.32 10.27
C THR A 131 11.58 -13.84 10.57
N LYS A 132 12.66 -13.55 11.32
CA LYS A 132 13.11 -12.17 11.58
C LYS A 132 13.60 -11.48 10.30
N ARG A 133 14.40 -12.18 9.48
CA ARG A 133 14.93 -11.62 8.22
C ARG A 133 13.82 -11.27 7.23
N VAL A 134 12.82 -12.14 7.07
CA VAL A 134 11.67 -11.87 6.18
C VAL A 134 10.90 -10.61 6.63
N LYS A 135 10.67 -10.44 7.93
CA LYS A 135 9.97 -9.25 8.45
C LYS A 135 10.76 -7.96 8.27
N GLU A 136 12.09 -7.99 8.44
CA GLU A 136 12.94 -6.80 8.21
C GLU A 136 12.94 -6.38 6.73
N GLU A 137 12.99 -7.34 5.81
CA GLU A 137 12.95 -7.07 4.37
C GLU A 137 11.59 -6.49 3.92
N GLU A 138 10.49 -6.99 4.49
CA GLU A 138 9.14 -6.47 4.23
C GLU A 138 8.96 -5.02 4.74
N ILE A 139 9.52 -4.71 5.92
CA ILE A 139 9.52 -3.34 6.46
C ILE A 139 10.39 -2.40 5.62
N ALA A 140 11.55 -2.87 5.15
CA ALA A 140 12.44 -2.07 4.31
C ALA A 140 11.81 -1.75 2.94
N THR A 141 11.13 -2.72 2.33
CA THR A 141 10.41 -2.51 1.06
C THR A 141 9.20 -1.60 1.22
N ALA A 142 8.44 -1.72 2.31
CA ALA A 142 7.34 -0.82 2.63
C ALA A 142 7.81 0.64 2.82
N ARG A 143 8.94 0.86 3.51
CA ARG A 143 9.53 2.20 3.67
C ARG A 143 9.94 2.81 2.34
N LYS A 144 10.61 2.05 1.46
CA LYS A 144 10.99 2.52 0.11
C LYS A 144 9.77 2.91 -0.74
N ARG A 145 8.67 2.15 -0.64
CA ARG A 145 7.41 2.49 -1.33
C ARG A 145 6.77 3.76 -0.76
N ALA A 146 6.76 3.93 0.55
CA ALA A 146 6.21 5.12 1.20
C ALA A 146 6.99 6.40 0.80
N THR A 147 8.33 6.35 0.80
CA THR A 147 9.16 7.49 0.39
C THR A 147 8.97 7.83 -1.10
N ALA A 148 8.86 6.81 -1.96
CA ALA A 148 8.61 7.02 -3.39
C ALA A 148 7.22 7.64 -3.68
N LEU A 149 6.20 7.28 -2.89
CA LEU A 149 4.87 7.90 -2.99
C LEU A 149 4.88 9.35 -2.50
N GLU A 150 5.60 9.64 -1.42
CA GLU A 150 5.73 11.02 -0.91
C GLU A 150 6.49 11.93 -1.87
N GLU A 151 7.53 11.43 -2.53
CA GLU A 151 8.28 12.19 -3.54
C GLU A 151 7.44 12.46 -4.80
N LYS A 152 6.62 11.49 -5.22
CA LYS A 152 5.62 11.70 -6.29
C LYS A 152 4.54 12.71 -5.90
N ALA A 153 4.16 12.78 -4.64
CA ALA A 153 3.19 13.75 -4.14
C ALA A 153 3.77 15.18 -4.13
N LYS A 154 5.03 15.36 -3.72
CA LYS A 154 5.69 16.69 -3.68
C LYS A 154 5.97 17.29 -5.05
N LYS A 155 6.13 16.47 -6.10
CA LYS A 155 6.30 16.93 -7.48
C LYS A 155 4.99 17.33 -8.18
N ARG A 156 3.84 17.14 -7.53
CA ARG A 156 2.56 17.62 -8.04
C ARG A 156 2.38 19.10 -7.68
N VAL A 157 3.24 19.94 -8.26
CA VAL A 157 2.96 21.38 -8.36
C VAL A 157 1.65 21.45 -9.13
N VAL A 158 0.59 21.91 -8.48
CA VAL A 158 -0.69 22.15 -9.15
C VAL A 158 -0.43 23.37 -10.03
N PRO A 159 -0.34 23.23 -11.38
CA PRO A 159 -0.23 24.40 -12.22
C PRO A 159 -1.49 25.22 -11.98
N THR A 160 -1.32 26.44 -11.48
CA THR A 160 -2.37 27.44 -11.50
C THR A 160 -2.78 27.62 -12.96
N LYS A 161 -3.97 27.15 -13.31
CA LYS A 161 -4.50 27.24 -14.66
C LYS A 161 -4.72 28.72 -14.98
N GLU A 162 -3.85 29.30 -15.80
CA GLU A 162 -4.09 30.65 -16.34
C GLU A 162 -5.13 30.54 -17.46
N LEU A 163 -6.25 31.25 -17.31
CA LEU A 163 -7.28 31.32 -18.34
C LEU A 163 -6.85 32.26 -19.47
N PRO A 164 -7.30 32.02 -20.71
CA PRO A 164 -6.99 32.89 -21.83
C PRO A 164 -7.53 34.31 -21.61
N LYS A 165 -6.75 35.32 -21.99
CA LYS A 165 -7.10 36.74 -21.78
C LYS A 165 -8.21 37.21 -22.74
N GLY A 166 -8.25 36.68 -23.96
CA GLY A 166 -9.33 36.92 -24.92
C GLY A 166 -9.50 38.37 -25.37
N VAL A 167 -8.43 39.16 -25.42
CA VAL A 167 -8.48 40.56 -25.89
C VAL A 167 -7.83 40.66 -27.26
N TYR A 168 -8.66 40.68 -28.30
CA TYR A 168 -8.27 40.81 -29.71
C TYR A 168 -8.85 42.11 -30.33
N PRO A 169 -8.19 42.68 -31.34
CA PRO A 169 -8.73 43.81 -32.11
C PRO A 169 -10.03 43.43 -32.84
N ASN A 170 -10.72 44.39 -33.45
CA ASN A 170 -11.87 44.08 -34.30
C ASN A 170 -11.43 43.31 -35.55
N PHE A 171 -12.37 42.60 -36.18
CA PHE A 171 -12.07 41.86 -37.40
C PHE A 171 -11.85 42.84 -38.56
N ASP A 172 -10.83 42.60 -39.37
CA ASP A 172 -10.52 43.41 -40.54
C ASP A 172 -10.47 42.54 -41.79
N ASN A 173 -11.33 42.86 -42.78
CA ASN A 173 -11.42 42.17 -44.07
C ASN A 173 -10.58 42.83 -45.18
N SER A 174 -9.67 43.75 -44.83
CA SER A 174 -8.72 44.39 -45.75
C SER A 174 -7.99 43.41 -46.68
N ARG A 175 -7.69 42.20 -46.19
CA ARG A 175 -7.06 41.13 -46.98
C ARG A 175 -7.85 40.75 -48.23
N LEU A 176 -9.18 40.76 -48.18
CA LEU A 176 -10.03 40.46 -49.34
C LEU A 176 -10.00 41.61 -50.36
N LEU A 177 -9.96 42.85 -49.88
CA LEU A 177 -9.83 44.03 -50.73
C LEU A 177 -8.48 44.04 -51.43
N ASP A 178 -7.41 43.67 -50.72
CA ASP A 178 -6.06 43.51 -51.29
C ASP A 178 -6.00 42.42 -52.37
N MET A 179 -6.89 41.41 -52.28
CA MET A 179 -7.07 40.38 -53.31
C MET A 179 -7.92 40.85 -54.50
N GLY A 180 -8.37 42.11 -54.51
CA GLY A 180 -9.11 42.73 -55.60
C GLY A 180 -10.61 42.53 -55.54
N LEU A 181 -11.17 42.07 -54.41
CA LEU A 181 -12.62 41.99 -54.23
C LEU A 181 -13.20 43.37 -53.96
N SER A 182 -14.44 43.58 -54.39
CA SER A 182 -15.21 44.74 -53.95
C SER A 182 -15.59 44.58 -52.48
N GLN A 183 -15.89 45.70 -51.80
CA GLN A 183 -16.37 45.64 -50.41
C GLN A 183 -17.62 44.76 -50.27
N ALA A 184 -18.56 44.87 -51.21
CA ALA A 184 -19.79 44.09 -51.19
C ALA A 184 -19.51 42.59 -51.31
N ASP A 185 -18.58 42.18 -52.19
CA ASP A 185 -18.19 40.76 -52.30
C ASP A 185 -17.46 40.29 -51.03
N ALA A 186 -16.57 41.13 -50.49
CA ALA A 186 -15.86 40.81 -49.25
C ALA A 186 -16.82 40.61 -48.08
N ASP A 187 -17.85 41.44 -47.95
CA ASP A 187 -18.86 41.34 -46.91
C ASP A 187 -19.68 40.03 -47.04
N ILE A 188 -19.97 39.58 -48.27
CA ILE A 188 -20.63 38.28 -48.51
C ILE A 188 -19.77 37.12 -47.97
N PHE A 189 -18.46 37.11 -48.24
CA PHE A 189 -17.58 36.06 -47.69
C PHE A 189 -17.51 36.09 -46.16
N VAL A 190 -17.58 37.28 -45.55
CA VAL A 190 -17.64 37.40 -44.10
C VAL A 190 -18.97 36.89 -43.54
N GLN A 191 -20.09 37.12 -44.24
CA GLN A 191 -21.39 36.54 -43.88
C GLN A 191 -21.38 35.01 -43.99
N ASP A 192 -20.75 34.44 -45.01
CA ASP A 192 -20.57 32.98 -45.12
C ASP A 192 -19.75 32.42 -43.95
N LEU A 193 -18.70 33.13 -43.54
CA LEU A 193 -17.92 32.77 -42.34
C LEU A 193 -18.78 32.80 -41.07
N VAL A 194 -19.66 33.80 -40.92
CA VAL A 194 -20.59 33.89 -39.77
C VAL A 194 -21.48 32.65 -39.70
N VAL A 195 -22.08 32.24 -40.83
CA VAL A 195 -22.91 31.03 -40.92
C VAL A 195 -22.11 29.78 -40.59
N GLN A 196 -20.90 29.65 -41.14
CA GLN A 196 -20.01 28.53 -40.83
C GLN A 196 -19.74 28.45 -39.31
N ILE A 197 -19.47 29.58 -38.66
CA ILE A 197 -19.20 29.61 -37.21
C ILE A 197 -20.45 29.23 -36.40
N ASP A 198 -21.64 29.72 -36.79
CA ASP A 198 -22.91 29.35 -36.17
C ASP A 198 -23.14 27.84 -36.20
N ASP A 199 -22.83 27.19 -37.32
CA ASP A 199 -23.01 25.74 -37.48
C ASP A 199 -21.99 24.93 -36.67
N HIS A 200 -20.77 25.44 -36.48
CA HIS A 200 -19.70 24.70 -35.81
C HIS A 200 -19.70 24.89 -34.28
N ILE A 201 -20.15 26.03 -33.74
CA ILE A 201 -20.23 26.24 -32.29
C ILE A 201 -20.95 25.11 -31.53
N PRO A 202 -22.16 24.66 -31.93
CA PRO A 202 -22.84 23.57 -31.22
C PRO A 202 -22.10 22.23 -31.34
N GLN A 203 -21.39 22.02 -32.46
CA GLN A 203 -20.58 20.81 -32.67
C GLN A 203 -19.34 20.81 -31.76
N ILE A 204 -18.67 21.97 -31.64
CA ILE A 204 -17.54 22.15 -30.71
C ILE A 204 -18.01 21.94 -29.27
N GLU A 205 -19.16 22.50 -28.87
CA GLU A 205 -19.72 22.26 -27.54
C GLU A 205 -19.97 20.77 -27.26
N ALA A 206 -20.52 20.05 -28.24
CA ALA A 206 -20.79 18.63 -28.13
C ALA A 206 -19.48 17.83 -27.98
N ALA A 207 -18.47 18.15 -28.79
CA ALA A 207 -17.16 17.50 -28.77
C ALA A 207 -16.41 17.75 -27.45
N VAL A 208 -16.46 18.98 -26.90
CA VAL A 208 -15.91 19.25 -25.55
C VAL A 208 -16.62 18.43 -24.48
N LYS A 209 -17.96 18.34 -24.53
CA LYS A 209 -18.75 17.53 -23.57
C LYS A 209 -18.45 16.03 -23.67
N SER A 210 -18.24 15.50 -24.87
CA SER A 210 -17.87 14.11 -25.10
C SER A 210 -16.38 13.83 -24.86
N LYS A 211 -15.57 14.86 -24.61
CA LYS A 211 -14.10 14.80 -24.49
C LYS A 211 -13.42 14.30 -25.76
N ASP A 212 -14.03 14.58 -26.91
CA ASP A 212 -13.47 14.32 -28.23
C ASP A 212 -12.59 15.49 -28.68
N TYR A 213 -11.39 15.56 -28.12
CA TYR A 213 -10.47 16.68 -28.34
C TYR A 213 -9.93 16.72 -29.78
N GLU A 214 -9.88 15.58 -30.47
CA GLU A 214 -9.49 15.53 -31.88
C GLU A 214 -10.55 16.21 -32.75
N GLU A 215 -11.83 15.96 -32.46
CA GLU A 215 -12.93 16.63 -33.15
C GLU A 215 -12.95 18.14 -32.85
N VAL A 216 -12.69 18.56 -31.60
CA VAL A 216 -12.54 19.98 -31.27
C VAL A 216 -11.40 20.63 -32.07
N GLU A 217 -10.24 19.97 -32.17
CA GLU A 217 -9.13 20.45 -32.99
C GLU A 217 -9.53 20.56 -34.46
N HIS A 218 -10.16 19.53 -35.01
CA HIS A 218 -10.58 19.48 -36.42
C HIS A 218 -11.57 20.61 -36.76
N LEU A 219 -12.63 20.77 -35.97
CA LEU A 219 -13.64 21.81 -36.15
C LEU A 219 -13.01 23.21 -36.04
N THR A 220 -12.21 23.47 -35.01
CA THR A 220 -11.53 24.76 -34.85
C THR A 220 -10.50 25.04 -35.95
N HIS A 221 -9.81 24.00 -36.45
CA HIS A 221 -8.86 24.12 -37.56
C HIS A 221 -9.56 24.53 -38.86
N SER A 222 -10.70 23.91 -39.17
CA SER A 222 -11.51 24.18 -40.36
C SER A 222 -11.93 25.66 -40.41
N ILE A 223 -12.56 26.15 -39.35
CA ILE A 223 -13.03 27.54 -39.27
C ILE A 223 -11.86 28.53 -39.28
N LYS A 224 -10.77 28.23 -38.56
CA LYS A 224 -9.55 29.06 -38.57
C LYS A 224 -8.99 29.22 -39.98
N GLY A 225 -9.03 28.15 -40.80
CA GLY A 225 -8.60 28.19 -42.20
C GLY A 225 -9.40 29.23 -43.00
N SER A 226 -10.72 29.24 -42.85
CA SER A 226 -11.58 30.26 -43.44
C SER A 226 -11.26 31.65 -42.89
N ALA A 227 -11.32 31.83 -41.56
CA ALA A 227 -11.19 33.13 -40.92
C ALA A 227 -9.86 33.85 -41.22
N THR A 228 -8.74 33.12 -41.19
CA THR A 228 -7.42 33.72 -41.44
C THR A 228 -7.17 34.02 -42.92
N ASN A 229 -7.89 33.37 -43.83
CA ASN A 229 -7.85 33.70 -45.27
C ASN A 229 -8.69 34.94 -45.59
N LEU A 230 -9.80 35.15 -44.88
CA LEU A 230 -10.70 36.28 -45.11
C LEU A 230 -10.24 37.58 -44.44
N GLY A 231 -9.49 37.50 -43.33
CA GLY A 231 -9.11 38.70 -42.61
C GLY A 231 -8.14 38.47 -41.45
N THR A 232 -8.00 39.50 -40.62
CA THR A 232 -7.15 39.49 -39.42
C THR A 232 -7.90 40.06 -38.22
N GLY A 233 -7.36 39.85 -37.01
CA GLY A 233 -7.98 40.35 -35.79
C GLY A 233 -9.23 39.56 -35.37
N GLY A 234 -9.86 40.02 -34.29
CA GLY A 234 -11.13 39.51 -33.79
C GLY A 234 -11.22 37.99 -33.72
N ILE A 235 -12.10 37.44 -34.54
CA ILE A 235 -12.37 36.00 -34.58
C ILE A 235 -11.19 35.18 -35.14
N ALA A 236 -10.40 35.74 -36.06
CA ALA A 236 -9.27 35.02 -36.66
C ALA A 236 -8.18 34.75 -35.61
N ASP A 237 -7.81 35.77 -34.85
CA ASP A 237 -6.81 35.65 -33.78
C ASP A 237 -7.31 34.73 -32.66
N ALA A 238 -8.59 34.85 -32.28
CA ALA A 238 -9.23 33.97 -31.31
C ALA A 238 -9.14 32.50 -31.72
N LEU A 239 -9.42 32.19 -32.99
CA LEU A 239 -9.35 30.83 -33.54
C LEU A 239 -7.92 30.31 -33.67
N VAL A 240 -6.94 31.18 -33.91
CA VAL A 240 -5.51 30.81 -33.92
C VAL A 240 -5.07 30.38 -32.52
N GLU A 241 -5.36 31.17 -31.48
CA GLU A 241 -5.02 30.80 -30.10
C GLU A 241 -5.78 29.54 -29.66
N TYR A 242 -7.07 29.47 -29.94
CA TYR A 242 -7.90 28.32 -29.57
C TYR A 242 -7.37 27.03 -30.21
N ASN A 243 -7.14 27.02 -31.53
CA ASN A 243 -6.61 25.84 -32.21
C ASN A 243 -5.19 25.48 -31.74
N THR A 244 -4.36 26.48 -31.41
CA THR A 244 -3.02 26.25 -30.84
C THR A 244 -3.11 25.53 -29.51
N TYR A 245 -4.07 25.92 -28.65
CA TYR A 245 -4.33 25.23 -27.41
C TYR A 245 -4.82 23.79 -27.67
N CYS A 246 -5.78 23.58 -28.57
CA CYS A 246 -6.35 22.24 -28.86
C CYS A 246 -5.30 21.20 -29.25
N LYS A 247 -4.20 21.60 -29.90
CA LYS A 247 -3.10 20.69 -30.29
C LYS A 247 -2.35 20.06 -29.11
N THR A 248 -2.37 20.70 -27.94
CA THR A 248 -1.52 20.30 -26.80
C THR A 248 -2.29 20.19 -25.49
N GLY A 249 -3.36 20.97 -25.35
CA GLY A 249 -4.20 21.07 -24.16
C GLY A 249 -5.43 20.17 -24.23
N LYS A 250 -5.80 19.65 -23.07
CA LYS A 250 -6.99 18.79 -22.87
C LYS A 250 -7.79 19.21 -21.64
N ASP A 251 -7.64 20.46 -21.22
CA ASP A 251 -8.33 20.99 -20.04
C ASP A 251 -9.68 21.56 -20.46
N ASP A 252 -10.75 20.87 -20.06
CA ASP A 252 -12.13 21.23 -20.37
C ASP A 252 -12.43 22.69 -19.97
N ASP A 253 -11.87 23.18 -18.84
CA ASP A 253 -12.10 24.55 -18.37
C ASP A 253 -11.50 25.59 -19.34
N ILE A 254 -10.32 25.30 -19.88
CA ILE A 254 -9.63 26.20 -20.82
C ILE A 254 -10.30 26.14 -22.19
N LEU A 255 -10.72 24.95 -22.65
CA LEU A 255 -11.47 24.80 -23.90
C LEU A 255 -12.78 25.58 -23.86
N LEU A 256 -13.53 25.50 -22.76
CA LEU A 256 -14.76 26.26 -22.57
C LEU A 256 -14.51 27.77 -22.51
N ALA A 257 -13.41 28.20 -21.87
CA ALA A 257 -13.04 29.62 -21.86
C ALA A 257 -12.76 30.15 -23.27
N TYR A 258 -12.02 29.41 -24.10
CA TYR A 258 -11.81 29.77 -25.51
C TYR A 258 -13.11 29.75 -26.33
N LEU A 259 -14.02 28.82 -26.06
CA LEU A 259 -15.31 28.76 -26.74
C LEU A 259 -16.19 29.97 -26.41
N GLU A 260 -16.20 30.43 -25.17
CA GLU A 260 -16.92 31.66 -24.78
C GLU A 260 -16.30 32.91 -25.43
N ILE A 261 -14.98 32.95 -25.56
CA ILE A 261 -14.28 34.00 -26.32
C ILE A 261 -14.71 33.95 -27.79
N LEU A 262 -14.76 32.76 -28.41
CA LEU A 262 -15.20 32.58 -29.80
C LEU A 262 -16.62 33.10 -30.00
N LYS A 263 -17.58 32.72 -29.13
CA LYS A 263 -18.96 33.23 -29.16
C LYS A 263 -19.02 34.75 -29.05
N THR A 264 -18.23 35.32 -28.15
CA THR A 264 -18.17 36.78 -27.95
C THR A 264 -17.72 37.49 -29.23
N TYR A 265 -16.67 36.99 -29.89
CA TYR A 265 -16.18 37.58 -31.13
C TYR A 265 -17.07 37.29 -32.33
N GLN A 266 -17.84 36.21 -32.31
CA GLN A 266 -18.85 35.92 -33.32
C GLN A 266 -19.98 36.95 -33.28
N VAL A 267 -20.48 37.32 -32.09
CA VAL A 267 -21.49 38.38 -31.93
C VAL A 267 -20.95 39.71 -32.45
N LYS A 268 -19.72 40.07 -32.09
CA LYS A 268 -19.07 41.29 -32.61
C LYS A 268 -18.92 41.27 -34.13
N LEU A 269 -18.57 40.12 -34.71
CA LEU A 269 -18.46 39.97 -36.16
C LEU A 269 -19.82 40.18 -36.84
N LYS A 270 -20.90 39.61 -36.29
CA LYS A 270 -22.28 39.84 -36.75
C LYS A 270 -22.64 41.32 -36.68
N GLU A 271 -22.37 41.99 -35.57
CA GLU A 271 -22.65 43.43 -35.42
C GLU A 271 -21.88 44.30 -36.42
N GLN A 272 -20.66 43.90 -36.78
CA GLN A 272 -19.81 44.66 -37.69
C GLN A 272 -20.22 44.54 -39.17
N PHE A 273 -20.84 43.43 -39.58
CA PHE A 273 -21.14 43.11 -40.98
C PHE A 273 -22.63 42.75 -41.25
N SER A 274 -23.53 43.17 -40.35
CA SER A 274 -24.98 43.03 -40.49
C SER A 274 -25.64 44.22 -41.17
#